data_AF-A0A958EL31-F1
#
_entry.id   AF-A0A958EL31-F1
#
_cell.length_a   1.000
_cell.length_b   1.000
_cell.length_c   1.000
_cell.angle_alpha   90.00
_cell.angle_beta   90.00
_cell.angle_gamma   90.00
#
_symmetry.space_group_name_H-M   'P 1'
#
loop_
_entity.id
_entity.type
_entity.pdbx_description
1 polymer ?
#
loop_
_entity_poly.entity_id
_entity_poly.type
_entity_poly.pdbx_seq_one_letter_code
_entity_poly.pdbx_strand_id
1 'polypeptide(L)' 'PLQNLKILYGTGTYRLNDETGKIERVGGIDYTIKAGIVFNAKQLLKEVRDMVNLAKQKAGIPLSPMPMAISNN' A
#
# COMPACT_ATOMS: atom_id res chain seq x y z
N PRO A 1 -21.95 7.81 -11.36
CA PRO A 1 -20.48 7.94 -11.19
C PRO A 1 -19.86 6.61 -10.71
N LEU A 2 -19.04 5.96 -11.54
CA LEU A 2 -18.29 4.74 -11.18
C LEU A 2 -17.08 5.13 -10.32
N GLN A 3 -17.27 5.26 -9.00
CA GLN A 3 -16.17 5.53 -8.08
C GLN A 3 -15.21 4.34 -8.07
N ASN A 4 -13.91 4.62 -8.19
CA ASN A 4 -12.87 3.59 -8.23
C ASN A 4 -12.75 2.90 -6.85
N LEU A 5 -13.22 1.65 -6.75
CA LEU A 5 -13.21 0.88 -5.50
C LEU A 5 -11.81 0.53 -5.00
N LYS A 6 -10.74 0.72 -5.80
CA LYS A 6 -9.35 0.52 -5.36
C LYS A 6 -8.95 1.43 -4.21
N ILE A 7 -9.69 2.52 -3.95
CA ILE A 7 -9.50 3.36 -2.77
C ILE A 7 -9.70 2.61 -1.45
N LEU A 8 -10.44 1.50 -1.46
CA LEU A 8 -10.74 0.69 -0.28
C LEU A 8 -9.66 -0.34 0.05
N TYR A 9 -8.63 -0.48 -0.79
CA TYR A 9 -7.50 -1.34 -0.46
C TYR A 9 -6.81 -0.80 0.79
N GLY A 10 -6.41 -1.66 1.73
CA GLY A 10 -5.72 -1.22 2.94
C GLY A 10 -4.44 -0.45 2.67
N THR A 11 -3.81 -0.69 1.51
CA THR A 11 -2.65 0.04 1.03
C THR A 11 -3.03 1.38 0.37
N GLY A 12 -4.29 1.67 0.08
CA GLY A 12 -4.69 2.79 -0.76
C GLY A 12 -4.28 2.60 -2.22
N THR A 13 -4.50 3.62 -3.02
CA THR A 13 -4.21 3.61 -4.47
C THR A 13 -3.47 4.87 -4.90
N TYR A 14 -2.68 4.77 -5.96
CA TYR A 14 -2.01 5.92 -6.55
C TYR A 14 -2.96 6.64 -7.51
N ARG A 15 -3.03 7.96 -7.41
CA ARG A 15 -3.81 8.83 -8.29
C ARG A 15 -2.92 9.97 -8.77
N LEU A 16 -3.00 10.28 -10.06
CA LEU A 16 -2.40 11.49 -10.61
C LEU A 16 -3.26 12.68 -10.21
N ASN A 17 -2.65 13.68 -9.58
CA ASN A 17 -3.31 14.94 -9.30
C ASN A 17 -3.15 15.85 -10.53
N ASP A 18 -4.26 16.13 -11.22
CA ASP A 18 -4.26 16.90 -12.48
C ASP A 18 -3.83 18.36 -12.29
N GLU A 19 -3.94 18.91 -11.07
CA GLU A 19 -3.55 20.29 -10.76
C GLU A 19 -2.04 20.43 -10.50
N THR A 20 -1.43 19.41 -9.88
CA THR A 20 -0.02 19.45 -9.48
C THR A 20 0.88 18.62 -10.40
N GLY A 21 0.31 17.77 -11.24
CA GLY A 21 1.01 16.80 -12.08
C GLY A 21 1.75 15.70 -11.28
N LYS A 22 1.49 15.58 -9.97
CA LYS A 22 2.20 14.64 -9.09
C LYS A 22 1.35 13.41 -8.78
N ILE A 23 2.03 12.29 -8.56
CA ILE A 23 1.41 11.06 -8.08
C ILE A 23 1.23 11.17 -6.57
N GLU A 24 -0.02 11.06 -6.12
CA GLU A 24 -0.40 11.04 -4.72
C GLU A 24 -1.00 9.68 -4.36
N ARG A 25 -0.83 9.27 -3.11
CA ARG A 25 -1.45 8.06 -2.57
C ARG A 25 -2.73 8.45 -1.86
N VAL A 26 -3.87 7.94 -2.33
CA VAL A 26 -5.21 8.27 -1.85
C VAL A 26 -5.97 7.03 -1.40
N GLY A 27 -6.86 7.20 -0.43
CA GLY A 27 -7.63 6.10 0.16
C GLY A 27 -6.83 5.29 1.18
N GLY A 28 -7.27 4.05 1.42
CA GLY A 28 -6.86 3.25 2.57
C GLY A 28 -8.00 3.10 3.56
N ILE A 29 -8.16 1.90 4.09
CA ILE A 29 -9.03 1.66 5.26
C ILE A 29 -8.23 1.90 6.53
N ASP A 30 -8.89 2.47 7.55
CA ASP A 30 -8.28 2.65 8.87
C ASP A 30 -8.43 1.39 9.74
N TYR A 31 -9.55 0.68 9.59
CA TYR A 31 -9.89 -0.49 10.39
C TYR A 31 -10.43 -1.65 9.55
N THR A 32 -10.12 -2.87 9.97
CA THR A 32 -10.67 -4.12 9.43
C THR A 32 -11.27 -4.95 10.55
N ILE A 33 -12.38 -5.63 10.28
CA ILE A 33 -13.01 -6.55 11.23
C ILE A 33 -12.76 -7.99 10.79
N LYS A 34 -12.28 -8.83 11.70
CA LYS A 34 -12.19 -10.28 11.49
C LYS A 34 -12.73 -10.99 12.73
N ALA A 35 -13.71 -11.87 12.55
CA ALA A 35 -14.33 -12.66 13.62
C ALA A 35 -14.83 -11.81 14.81
N GLY A 36 -15.40 -10.64 14.53
CA GLY A 36 -15.90 -9.72 15.56
C GLY A 36 -14.83 -8.86 16.25
N ILE A 37 -13.55 -9.04 15.92
CA ILE A 37 -12.45 -8.25 16.48
C ILE A 37 -12.10 -7.14 15.49
N VAL A 38 -11.96 -5.91 16.00
CA VAL A 38 -11.56 -4.72 15.23
C VAL A 38 -10.03 -4.62 15.23
N PHE A 39 -9.44 -4.48 14.06
CA PHE A 39 -8.00 -4.33 13.87
C PHE A 39 -7.67 -3.00 13.21
N ASN A 40 -6.58 -2.38 13.65
CA ASN A 40 -6.01 -1.23 12.96
C ASN A 40 -5.29 -1.70 11.67
N ALA A 41 -5.80 -1.32 10.51
CA ALA A 41 -5.27 -1.79 9.23
C ALA A 41 -3.84 -1.29 8.96
N LYS A 42 -3.51 -0.07 9.41
CA LYS A 42 -2.17 0.52 9.24
C LYS A 42 -1.12 -0.24 10.07
N GLN A 43 -1.47 -0.63 11.29
CA GLN A 43 -0.61 -1.44 12.14
C GLN A 43 -0.34 -2.81 11.54
N LEU A 44 -1.38 -3.53 11.11
CA LEU A 44 -1.22 -4.85 10.47
C LEU A 44 -0.32 -4.79 9.24
N LEU A 45 -0.49 -3.78 8.38
CA LEU A 45 0.37 -3.59 7.22
C LEU A 45 1.83 -3.30 7.59
N LYS A 46 2.07 -2.60 8.71
CA LYS A 46 3.43 -2.36 9.22
C LYS A 46 4.06 -3.66 9.69
N GLU A 47 3.35 -4.45 10.49
CA GLU A 47 3.84 -5.73 11.02
C GLU A 47 4.18 -6.70 9.88
N VAL A 48 3.32 -6.81 8.87
CA VAL A 48 3.58 -7.63 7.67
C VAL A 48 4.79 -7.09 6.89
N ARG A 49 4.93 -5.76 6.75
CA ARG A 49 6.09 -5.17 6.09
C ARG A 49 7.39 -5.52 6.83
N ASP A 50 7.39 -5.42 8.15
CA ASP A 50 8.56 -5.74 8.98
C ASP A 50 8.92 -7.23 8.88
N MET A 51 7.92 -8.11 8.85
CA MET A 51 8.09 -9.56 8.64
C MET A 51 8.71 -9.87 7.27
N VAL A 52 8.21 -9.26 6.20
CA VAL A 52 8.73 -9.45 4.84
C VAL A 52 10.15 -8.88 4.72
N ASN A 53 10.43 -7.75 5.37
CA ASN A 53 11.76 -7.15 5.40
C ASN A 53 12.79 -8.09 6.04
N LEU A 54 12.44 -8.70 7.17
CA LEU A 54 13.29 -9.71 7.82
C LEU A 54 13.53 -10.92 6.89
N ALA A 55 12.49 -11.40 6.22
CA ALA A 55 12.61 -12.53 5.29
C ALA A 55 13.52 -12.19 4.09
N LYS A 56 13.40 -10.98 3.53
CA LYS A 56 14.27 -10.50 2.44
C LYS A 56 15.73 -10.42 2.85
N GLN A 57 16.00 -9.90 4.06
CA GLN A 57 17.36 -9.83 4.60
C GLN A 57 17.97 -11.23 4.71
N LYS A 58 17.22 -12.21 5.21
CA LYS A 58 17.66 -13.62 5.27
C LYS A 58 17.92 -14.22 3.89
N ALA A 59 17.14 -13.84 2.89
CA ALA A 59 17.26 -14.30 1.52
C ALA A 59 18.31 -13.52 0.69
N GLY A 60 18.98 -12.52 1.27
CA GLY A 60 19.95 -11.67 0.55
C GLY A 60 19.32 -10.74 -0.49
N ILE A 61 18.01 -10.49 -0.43
CA ILE A 61 17.30 -9.61 -1.35
C ILE A 61 17.41 -8.16 -0.83
N PRO A 62 17.78 -7.18 -1.68
CA PRO A 62 17.88 -5.79 -1.25
C PRO A 62 16.53 -5.24 -0.75
N LEU A 63 16.59 -4.44 0.33
CA LEU A 63 15.41 -3.84 0.98
C LEU A 63 14.81 -2.68 0.19
N SER A 64 15.43 -2.31 -0.93
CA SER A 64 14.95 -1.23 -1.79
C SER A 64 13.52 -1.52 -2.27
N PRO A 65 12.67 -0.49 -2.37
CA PRO A 65 11.45 -0.61 -3.16
C PRO A 65 11.87 -1.16 -4.51
N MET A 66 11.28 -2.29 -4.93
CA MET A 66 11.51 -2.75 -6.30
C MET A 66 11.13 -1.58 -7.21
N PRO A 67 12.02 -1.14 -8.11
CA PRO A 67 11.73 -0.01 -8.96
C PRO A 67 10.46 -0.35 -9.73
N MET A 68 9.38 0.36 -9.45
CA MET A 68 8.21 0.39 -10.30
C MET A 68 8.65 1.17 -11.54
N ALA A 69 9.17 0.48 -12.54
CA ALA A 69 9.46 1.09 -13.84
C ALA A 69 8.12 1.53 -14.45
N ILE A 70 7.82 2.83 -14.37
CA ILE A 70 6.79 3.44 -15.19
C ILE A 70 7.47 3.69 -16.54
N SER A 71 7.31 2.76 -17.49
CA SER A 71 7.75 3.00 -18.87
C SER A 71 6.82 4.06 -19.48
N ASN A 72 7.30 5.29 -19.56
CA ASN A 72 6.66 6.28 -20.41
C ASN A 72 7.10 5.98 -21.85
N ASN A 73 6.14 5.59 -22.68
CA ASN A 73 6.27 5.59 -24.13
C ASN A 73 6.28 7.04 -24.65
#